data_AF-A0A352X7I3-F1
#
_entry.id   AF-A0A352X7I3-F1
#
_cell.length_a   1.000
_cell.length_b   1.000
_cell.length_c   1.000
_cell.angle_alpha   90.00
_cell.angle_beta   90.00
_cell.angle_gamma   90.00
#
_symmetry.space_group_name_H-M   'P 1'
#
loop_
_entity.id
_entity.type
_entity.pdbx_description
1 polymer ?
#
loop_
_entity_poly.entity_id
_entity_poly.type
_entity_poly.pdbx_seq_one_letter_code
_entity_poly.pdbx_strand_id
1 'polypeptide(L)'
;MNWHRELFNDVLSRFRYSAKQVSIWSGVHESRLSRFRNGKLDLEAGEFFRLLESMPQEAQNYFWTQKKLHESSLEQMVTVMTPAQLSQLLVMIAGNLSKSDVSN
;
A
#
# COMPACT_ATOMS: atom_id res chain seq x y z
N MET A 1 -6.23 -3.97 -14.32
CA MET A 1 -5.27 -4.36 -13.25
C MET A 1 -5.97 -4.23 -11.91
N ASN A 2 -5.96 -5.27 -11.07
CA ASN A 2 -6.57 -5.24 -9.73
C ASN A 2 -5.56 -4.69 -8.72
N TRP A 3 -5.30 -3.39 -8.80
CA TRP A 3 -4.31 -2.70 -7.96
C TRP A 3 -4.54 -2.93 -6.45
N HIS A 4 -5.81 -3.03 -6.00
CA HIS A 4 -6.15 -3.36 -4.61
C HIS A 4 -5.58 -4.71 -4.15
N ARG A 5 -5.54 -5.71 -5.03
CA ARG A 5 -4.97 -7.03 -4.75
C ARG A 5 -3.45 -6.98 -4.72
N GLU A 6 -2.84 -6.23 -5.62
CA GLU A 6 -1.39 -6.02 -5.65
C GLU A 6 -0.91 -5.31 -4.38
N LEU A 7 -1.59 -4.23 -3.99
CA LEU A 7 -1.30 -3.54 -2.73
C LEU A 7 -1.56 -4.46 -1.53
N PHE A 8 -2.61 -5.28 -1.54
CA PHE A 8 -2.82 -6.26 -0.49
C PHE A 8 -1.64 -7.25 -0.38
N ASN A 9 -1.13 -7.75 -1.50
CA ASN A 9 0.06 -8.61 -1.51
C ASN A 9 1.32 -7.86 -1.00
N ASP A 10 1.45 -6.57 -1.32
CA ASP A 10 2.54 -5.73 -0.79
C ASP A 10 2.45 -5.58 0.73
N VAL A 11 1.26 -5.33 1.28
CA VAL A 11 1.03 -5.32 2.74
C VAL A 11 1.54 -6.62 3.37
N LEU A 12 1.15 -7.79 2.82
CA LEU A 12 1.57 -9.07 3.37
C LEU A 12 3.10 -9.25 3.32
N SER A 13 3.73 -8.85 2.22
CA SER A 13 5.16 -8.91 2.05
C SER A 13 5.90 -8.01 3.06
N ARG A 14 5.46 -6.75 3.16
CA ARG A 14 6.07 -5.74 4.03
C ARG A 14 6.06 -6.13 5.50
N PHE A 15 4.92 -6.61 5.99
CA PHE A 15 4.76 -6.98 7.39
C PHE A 15 5.05 -8.47 7.66
N ARG A 16 5.47 -9.22 6.63
CA ARG A 16 5.75 -10.66 6.69
C ARG A 16 4.59 -11.48 7.23
N TYR A 17 3.37 -11.12 6.84
CA TYR A 17 2.17 -11.85 7.22
C TYR A 17 1.94 -13.07 6.34
N SER A 18 1.75 -14.21 6.98
CA SER A 18 1.33 -15.44 6.32
C SER A 18 -0.17 -15.43 6.00
N ALA A 19 -0.56 -16.20 4.98
CA ALA A 19 -1.99 -16.42 4.68
C ALA A 19 -2.74 -17.02 5.88
N LYS A 20 -2.06 -17.85 6.68
CA LYS A 20 -2.58 -18.43 7.90
C LYS A 20 -2.93 -17.38 8.96
N GLN A 21 -2.03 -16.42 9.22
CA GLN A 21 -2.32 -15.32 10.16
C GLN A 21 -3.54 -14.51 9.70
N VAL A 22 -3.58 -14.15 8.43
CA VAL A 22 -4.72 -13.42 7.86
C VAL A 22 -6.00 -14.22 7.93
N SER A 23 -5.94 -15.54 7.72
CA SER A 23 -7.09 -16.44 7.87
C SER A 23 -7.64 -16.43 9.29
N ILE A 24 -6.75 -16.48 10.29
CA ILE A 24 -7.13 -16.42 11.72
C ILE A 24 -7.82 -15.09 12.05
N TRP A 25 -7.30 -13.97 11.55
CA TRP A 25 -7.86 -12.65 11.82
C TRP A 25 -9.20 -12.42 11.13
N SER A 26 -9.30 -12.79 9.86
CA SER A 26 -10.45 -12.48 9.01
C SER A 26 -11.56 -13.52 9.02
N GLY A 27 -11.28 -14.73 9.52
CA GLY A 27 -12.14 -15.90 9.34
C GLY A 27 -12.23 -16.41 7.90
N VAL A 28 -11.52 -15.80 6.95
CA VAL A 28 -11.48 -16.24 5.55
C VAL A 28 -10.56 -17.44 5.42
N HIS A 29 -11.07 -18.56 4.90
CA HIS A 29 -10.29 -19.77 4.72
C HIS A 29 -9.05 -19.55 3.84
N GLU A 30 -7.92 -20.16 4.19
CA GLU A 30 -6.62 -19.98 3.52
C GLU A 30 -6.68 -20.25 2.00
N SER A 31 -7.45 -21.25 1.57
CA SER A 31 -7.62 -21.55 0.14
C SER A 31 -8.31 -20.41 -0.62
N ARG A 32 -9.27 -19.73 0.01
CA ARG A 32 -9.96 -18.57 -0.58
C ARG A 32 -9.02 -17.36 -0.64
N LEU A 33 -8.25 -17.11 0.42
CA LEU A 33 -7.20 -16.08 0.42
C LEU A 33 -6.14 -16.33 -0.65
N SER A 34 -5.67 -17.57 -0.80
CA SER A 34 -4.69 -17.94 -1.82
C SER A 34 -5.23 -17.71 -3.23
N ARG A 35 -6.48 -18.10 -3.49
CA ARG A 35 -7.11 -17.84 -4.79
C ARG A 35 -7.28 -16.35 -5.06
N PHE A 36 -7.69 -15.57 -4.06
CA PHE A 36 -7.78 -14.12 -4.16
C PHE A 36 -6.44 -13.50 -4.52
N ARG A 37 -5.40 -13.78 -3.73
CA ARG A 37 -4.05 -13.23 -3.90
C ARG A 37 -3.43 -13.51 -5.27
N ASN A 38 -3.78 -14.65 -5.86
CA ASN A 38 -3.28 -15.09 -7.17
C ASN A 38 -4.24 -14.74 -8.33
N GLY A 39 -5.30 -13.98 -8.08
CA GLY A 39 -6.28 -13.56 -9.10
C GLY A 39 -7.15 -14.67 -9.67
N LYS A 40 -7.25 -15.82 -8.98
CA LYS A 40 -8.15 -16.95 -9.31
C LYS A 40 -9.54 -16.82 -8.69
N LEU A 41 -9.76 -15.71 -7.98
CA LEU A 41 -10.98 -15.31 -7.32
C LEU A 41 -10.86 -13.79 -7.12
N ASP A 42 -11.94 -13.06 -7.35
CA ASP A 42 -12.05 -11.68 -6.87
C ASP A 42 -13.00 -11.67 -5.67
N LEU A 43 -12.66 -10.87 -4.67
CA LEU A 43 -13.52 -10.62 -3.52
C LEU A 43 -14.40 -9.41 -3.83
N GLU A 44 -15.67 -9.47 -3.42
CA GLU A 44 -16.51 -8.28 -3.47
C GLU A 44 -15.94 -7.19 -2.57
N ALA A 45 -16.19 -5.92 -2.89
CA ALA A 45 -15.61 -4.79 -2.16
C ALA A 45 -15.87 -4.87 -0.65
N GLY A 46 -17.09 -5.22 -0.24
CA GLY A 46 -17.44 -5.39 1.17
C GLY A 46 -16.71 -6.55 1.85
N GLU A 47 -16.47 -7.67 1.14
CA GLU A 47 -15.67 -8.77 1.66
C GLU A 47 -14.20 -8.37 1.83
N PHE A 48 -13.66 -7.63 0.86
CA PHE A 48 -12.28 -7.15 0.90
C PHE A 48 -12.05 -6.13 2.02
N PHE A 49 -12.98 -5.21 2.26
CA PHE A 49 -12.87 -4.26 3.36
C PHE A 49 -12.92 -4.96 4.72
N ARG A 50 -13.84 -5.92 4.92
CA ARG A 50 -13.86 -6.73 6.16
C ARG A 50 -12.56 -7.51 6.37
N LEU A 51 -11.98 -8.05 5.29
CA LEU A 51 -10.68 -8.70 5.33
C LEU A 51 -9.60 -7.73 5.82
N LEU A 52 -9.51 -6.52 5.26
CA LEU A 52 -8.55 -5.51 5.66
C LEU A 52 -8.75 -5.03 7.11
N GLU A 53 -9.99 -4.73 7.49
CA GLU A 53 -10.36 -4.24 8.83
C GLU A 53 -10.03 -5.26 9.94
N SER A 54 -9.95 -6.55 9.61
CA SER A 54 -9.54 -7.59 10.54
C SER A 54 -8.03 -7.63 10.81
N MET A 55 -7.21 -7.02 9.95
CA MET A 55 -5.75 -7.06 10.07
C MET A 55 -5.23 -6.08 11.14
N PRO A 56 -3.97 -6.22 11.61
CA PRO A 56 -3.37 -5.25 12.53
C PRO A 56 -3.43 -3.81 12.02
N GLN A 57 -3.58 -2.85 12.93
CA GLN A 57 -3.81 -1.44 12.61
C GLN A 57 -2.71 -0.84 11.73
N GLU A 58 -1.45 -1.19 11.96
CA GLU A 58 -0.32 -0.75 11.12
C GLU A 58 -0.48 -1.15 9.64
N ALA A 59 -1.05 -2.33 9.39
CA ALA A 59 -1.23 -2.88 8.06
C ALA A 59 -2.36 -2.15 7.33
N GLN A 60 -3.46 -1.89 8.06
CA GLN A 60 -4.57 -1.07 7.58
C GLN A 60 -4.09 0.34 7.21
N ASN A 61 -3.37 0.99 8.14
CA ASN A 61 -2.85 2.34 7.93
C ASN A 61 -1.93 2.40 6.71
N TYR A 62 -1.05 1.42 6.56
CA TYR A 62 -0.19 1.33 5.39
C TYR A 62 -1.00 1.19 4.10
N PHE A 63 -1.97 0.26 4.04
CA PHE A 63 -2.82 0.07 2.87
C PHE A 63 -3.54 1.36 2.47
N TRP A 64 -4.21 2.01 3.43
CA TRP A 64 -4.95 3.24 3.15
C TRP A 64 -4.04 4.41 2.76
N THR A 65 -2.84 4.49 3.33
CA THR A 65 -1.83 5.48 2.93
C THR A 65 -1.41 5.26 1.48
N GLN A 66 -1.06 4.04 1.09
CA GLN A 66 -0.66 3.72 -0.28
C GLN A 66 -1.80 3.96 -1.28
N LYS A 67 -3.05 3.64 -0.91
CA LYS A 67 -4.23 3.97 -1.71
C LYS A 67 -4.38 5.46 -1.93
N LYS A 68 -4.28 6.23 -0.86
CA LYS A 68 -4.37 7.68 -0.96
C LYS A 68 -3.25 8.24 -1.83
N LEU A 69 -2.01 7.76 -1.68
CA LEU A 69 -0.88 8.20 -2.49
C LEU A 69 -1.06 7.86 -3.96
N HIS A 70 -1.53 6.65 -4.28
CA HIS A 70 -1.78 6.23 -5.66
C HIS A 70 -2.90 7.04 -6.33
N GLU A 71 -3.90 7.47 -5.56
CA GLU A 71 -5.02 8.29 -6.06
C GLU A 71 -4.72 9.80 -6.07
N SER A 72 -3.67 10.24 -5.38
CA SER A 72 -3.32 11.66 -5.26
C SER A 72 -2.48 12.11 -6.45
N SER A 73 -2.77 13.30 -6.97
CA SER A 73 -1.83 13.98 -7.87
C SER A 73 -0.64 14.56 -7.08
N LEU A 74 0.49 14.78 -7.77
CA LEU A 74 1.64 15.47 -7.16
C LEU A 74 1.25 16.85 -6.60
N GLU A 75 0.38 17.58 -7.30
CA GLU A 75 -0.14 18.88 -6.86
C GLU A 75 -0.89 18.77 -5.52
N GLN A 76 -1.76 17.77 -5.38
CA GLN A 76 -2.49 17.54 -4.14
C GLN A 76 -1.54 17.17 -2.99
N MET A 77 -0.52 16.37 -3.27
CA MET A 77 0.50 16.01 -2.27
C MET A 77 1.28 17.24 -1.80
N VAL A 78 1.70 18.12 -2.71
CA VAL A 78 2.42 19.36 -2.39
C VAL A 78 1.54 20.35 -1.63
N THR A 79 0.27 20.48 -2.02
CA THR A 79 -0.67 21.44 -1.42
C THR A 79 -0.92 21.20 0.08
N VAL A 80 -0.84 19.95 0.53
CA VAL A 80 -1.08 19.59 1.94
C VAL A 80 0.19 19.59 2.80
N MET A 81 1.36 19.83 2.21
CA MET A 81 2.63 19.86 2.95
C MET A 81 2.81 21.17 3.71
N THR A 82 3.40 21.06 4.90
CA THR A 82 3.89 22.23 5.64
C THR A 82 5.11 22.84 4.95
N PRO A 83 5.44 24.12 5.20
CA PRO A 83 6.65 24.75 4.67
C PRO A 83 7.94 23.97 4.98
N ALA A 84 8.03 23.36 6.18
CA ALA A 84 9.16 22.53 6.57
C ALA A 84 9.28 21.25 5.71
N GLN A 85 8.16 20.58 5.45
CA GLN A 85 8.12 19.39 4.59
C GLN A 85 8.46 19.74 3.13
N LEU A 86 7.97 20.87 2.63
CA LEU A 86 8.31 21.36 1.28
C LEU A 86 9.82 21.64 1.15
N SER A 87 10.41 22.29 2.15
CA SER A 87 11.86 22.54 2.16
C SER A 87 12.66 21.23 2.12
N GLN A 88 12.28 20.24 2.94
CA GLN A 88 12.92 18.92 2.91
C GLN A 88 12.74 18.22 1.57
N LEU A 89 11.55 18.27 0.98
CA LEU A 89 11.28 17.70 -0.34
C LEU A 89 12.19 18.31 -1.41
N LEU A 90 12.35 19.64 -1.43
CA LEU A 90 13.22 20.33 -2.39
C LEU A 90 14.68 19.89 -2.24
N VAL A 91 15.18 19.73 -1.02
CA VAL A 91 16.54 19.23 -0.76
C VAL A 91 16.72 17.81 -1.28
N MET A 92 15.73 16.92 -1.05
CA MET A 92 15.78 15.54 -1.53
C MET A 92 15.74 15.47 -3.06
N ILE A 93 14.93 16.30 -3.72
CA ILE A 93 14.86 16.37 -5.18
C ILE A 93 16.20 16.86 -5.75
N ALA A 94 16.73 17.97 -5.23
CA ALA A 94 18.03 18.50 -5.66
C ALA A 94 19.14 17.45 -5.52
N GLY A 95 19.18 16.76 -4.38
CA GLY A 95 20.16 15.70 -4.12
C GLY A 95 20.03 14.48 -5.04
N ASN A 96 18.86 14.19 -5.61
CA ASN A 96 18.70 13.13 -6.60
C ASN A 96 19.08 13.61 -8.00
N LEU A 97 18.73 14.84 -8.37
CA LEU A 97 19.08 15.40 -9.68
C LEU A 97 20.60 15.53 -9.84
N SER A 98 21.32 15.98 -8.81
CA SER A 98 22.79 16.10 -8.86
C SER A 98 23.53 14.76 -8.93
N LYS A 99 22.89 13.64 -8.55
CA LYS A 99 23.48 12.30 -8.67
C LYS A 99 23.39 11.76 -10.10
N SER A 100 22.38 12.18 -10.85
CA SER A 100 22.16 11.79 -12.24
C SER A 100 23.25 12.33 -13.19
N ASP A 101 23.86 13.46 -12.84
CA ASP A 101 24.89 14.12 -13.67
C ASP A 101 26.29 13.48 -13.57
N VAL A 102 26.50 12.48 -12.70
CA VAL A 102 27.81 11.82 -12.49
C VAL A 102 27.90 10.45 -13.18
N SER A 103 26.87 10.03 -13.92
CA SER A 103 26.82 8.71 -14.58
C SER A 103 26.81 8.73 -16.12
N ASN A 104 27.28 9.82 -16.75
CA ASN A 104 27.54 9.88 -18.20
C ASN A 104 29.00 10.23 -18.49
#